data_AF-A0A9Q0LJC7-F1
#
_entry.id   AF-A0A9Q0LJC7-F1
#
_cell.length_a   1.000
_cell.length_b   1.000
_cell.length_c   1.000
_cell.angle_alpha   90.00
_cell.angle_beta   90.00
_cell.angle_gamma   90.00
#
_symmetry.space_group_name_H-M   'P 1'
#
loop_
_entity.id
_entity.type
_entity.pdbx_description
1 polymer ?
#
loop_
_entity_poly.entity_id
_entity_poly.type
_entity_poly.pdbx_seq_one_letter_code
_entity_poly.pdbx_strand_id
1 'polypeptide(L)'
;MSQEVQEFNTWIAAYKRQLDVENQFKDSINKIKSQFHYQRMKGLTKLLEYLYGLSENDIKTIEKIQNDDQYKVVNNVMKYIIEPKEPVLITHKPSEKKLGFEVIQGICLSHQESKKNFRESGGIDSVLGIIDSQPTLSFYGIEALMAALVDDPESQKYFAQKKGIDIVVRIMTDKKMQRNIRIRTTEFLRMLIENKEFKNKVQSLIGEKAVTYMESKVQFNDEMKKGSTMFINKLDTGF
;
A
#
# COMPACT_ATOMS: atom_id res chain seq x y z
N MET A 1 32.65 -20.58 25.68
CA MET A 1 32.30 -20.63 24.24
C MET A 1 33.11 -19.53 23.57
N SER A 2 33.91 -19.81 22.54
CA SER A 2 34.71 -18.77 21.88
C SER A 2 33.81 -17.76 21.16
N GLN A 3 34.28 -16.52 21.02
CA GLN A 3 33.59 -15.43 20.32
C GLN A 3 33.23 -15.84 18.88
N GLU A 4 34.12 -16.54 18.19
CA GLU A 4 33.91 -17.06 16.83
C GLU A 4 32.71 -18.03 16.72
N VAL A 5 32.48 -18.87 17.73
CA VAL A 5 31.33 -19.79 17.76
C VAL A 5 30.02 -19.02 17.95
N GLN A 6 30.03 -17.93 18.72
CA GLN A 6 28.85 -17.07 18.89
C GLN A 6 28.52 -16.29 17.60
N GLU A 7 29.53 -15.76 16.92
CA GLU A 7 29.38 -15.07 15.64
C GLU A 7 28.83 -16.01 14.55
N PHE A 8 29.39 -17.23 14.45
CA PHE A 8 28.90 -18.24 13.50
C PHE A 8 27.45 -18.65 13.76
N ASN A 9 27.06 -18.88 15.03
CA ASN A 9 25.69 -19.25 15.37
C ASN A 9 24.70 -18.13 15.06
N THR A 10 25.09 -16.88 15.28
CA THR A 10 24.28 -15.70 14.93
C THR A 10 24.07 -15.61 13.42
N TRP A 11 25.13 -15.83 12.64
CA TRP A 11 25.06 -15.86 11.18
C TRP A 11 24.14 -16.99 10.66
N ILE A 12 24.27 -18.21 11.18
CA ILE A 12 23.40 -19.34 10.80
C ILE A 12 21.92 -19.05 11.10
N ALA A 13 21.62 -18.44 12.25
CA ALA A 13 20.26 -18.09 12.62
C ALA A 13 19.66 -17.05 11.67
N ALA A 14 20.43 -16.01 11.33
CA ALA A 14 20.01 -14.98 10.37
C ALA A 14 19.78 -15.57 8.97
N TYR A 15 20.68 -16.43 8.50
CA TYR A 15 20.56 -17.09 7.20
C TYR A 15 19.32 -17.99 7.12
N LYS A 16 19.06 -18.79 8.17
CA LYS A 16 17.86 -19.63 8.25
C LYS A 16 16.57 -18.79 8.22
N ARG A 17 16.53 -17.69 8.96
CA ARG A 17 15.39 -16.75 8.93
C ARG A 17 15.17 -16.17 7.53
N GLN A 18 16.23 -15.74 6.86
CA GLN A 18 16.15 -15.22 5.49
C GLN A 18 15.54 -16.24 4.53
N LEU A 19 16.01 -17.50 4.56
CA LEU A 19 15.46 -18.56 3.71
C LEU A 19 13.99 -18.86 4.01
N ASP A 20 13.61 -18.84 5.29
CA ASP A 20 12.22 -19.05 5.71
C ASP A 20 11.30 -17.95 5.17
N VAL A 21 11.69 -16.68 5.35
CA VAL A 21 10.97 -15.51 4.80
C VAL A 21 10.86 -15.63 3.28
N GLU A 22 11.96 -15.94 2.58
CA GLU A 22 11.97 -16.08 1.13
C GLU A 22 10.98 -17.17 0.66
N ASN A 23 11.02 -18.35 1.28
CA ASN A 23 10.12 -19.45 0.92
C ASN A 23 8.66 -19.12 1.20
N GLN A 24 8.37 -18.48 2.33
CA GLN A 24 7.02 -18.11 2.72
C GLN A 24 6.44 -17.02 1.80
N PHE A 25 7.23 -16.03 1.39
CA PHE A 25 6.82 -15.05 0.38
C PHE A 25 6.49 -15.72 -0.94
N LYS A 26 7.38 -16.60 -1.44
CA LYS A 26 7.18 -17.32 -2.70
C LYS A 26 5.93 -18.19 -2.68
N ASP A 27 5.71 -18.94 -1.61
CA ASP A 27 4.51 -19.76 -1.40
C ASP A 27 3.23 -18.89 -1.36
N SER A 28 3.27 -17.77 -0.65
CA SER A 28 2.13 -16.85 -0.56
C SER A 28 1.79 -16.20 -1.90
N ILE A 29 2.80 -15.82 -2.70
CA ILE A 29 2.61 -15.32 -4.06
C ILE A 29 2.03 -16.40 -4.97
N ASN A 30 2.48 -17.65 -4.85
CA ASN A 30 1.90 -18.75 -5.63
C ASN A 30 0.44 -19.00 -5.26
N LYS A 31 0.05 -18.85 -3.98
CA LYS A 31 -1.34 -18.94 -3.55
C LYS A 31 -2.21 -17.81 -4.11
N ILE A 32 -1.68 -16.60 -4.26
CA ILE A 32 -2.38 -15.46 -4.88
C ILE A 32 -2.72 -15.71 -6.35
N LYS A 33 -1.90 -16.51 -7.06
CA LYS A 33 -2.14 -16.92 -8.45
C LYS A 33 -3.26 -17.96 -8.57
N SER A 34 -3.73 -18.53 -7.47
CA SER A 34 -4.72 -19.59 -7.47
C SER A 34 -6.09 -19.11 -7.96
N GLN A 35 -6.80 -19.99 -8.67
CA GLN A 35 -8.19 -19.72 -9.04
C GLN A 35 -9.16 -19.78 -7.86
N PHE A 36 -8.74 -20.36 -6.74
CA PHE A 36 -9.59 -20.54 -5.57
C PHE A 36 -9.49 -19.36 -4.60
N HIS A 37 -10.64 -18.76 -4.28
CA HIS A 37 -10.75 -17.65 -3.32
C HIS A 37 -10.03 -17.91 -2.00
N TYR A 38 -10.25 -19.09 -1.41
CA TYR A 38 -9.63 -19.48 -0.14
C TYR A 38 -8.09 -19.43 -0.20
N GLN A 39 -7.49 -19.90 -1.30
CA GLN A 39 -6.04 -19.89 -1.45
C GLN A 39 -5.52 -18.46 -1.60
N ARG A 40 -6.19 -17.61 -2.39
CA ARG A 40 -5.79 -16.21 -2.55
C ARG A 40 -5.87 -15.45 -1.23
N MET A 41 -6.96 -15.61 -0.49
CA MET A 41 -7.10 -15.05 0.86
C MET A 41 -5.97 -15.52 1.77
N LYS A 42 -5.68 -16.84 1.81
CA LYS A 42 -4.59 -17.39 2.61
C LYS A 42 -3.23 -16.79 2.24
N GLY A 43 -2.96 -16.63 0.94
CA GLY A 43 -1.72 -16.01 0.45
C GLY A 43 -1.61 -14.54 0.83
N LEU A 44 -2.67 -13.76 0.61
CA LEU A 44 -2.72 -12.34 0.98
C LEU A 44 -2.57 -12.12 2.48
N THR A 45 -3.30 -12.89 3.30
CA THR A 45 -3.20 -12.80 4.76
C THR A 45 -1.79 -13.13 5.24
N LYS A 46 -1.15 -14.18 4.69
CA LYS A 46 0.25 -14.49 5.05
C LYS A 46 1.21 -13.38 4.67
N LEU A 47 1.11 -12.82 3.46
CA LEU A 47 1.95 -11.68 3.06
C LEU A 47 1.76 -10.50 4.02
N LEU A 48 0.51 -10.21 4.39
CA LEU A 48 0.21 -9.11 5.29
C LEU A 48 0.76 -9.37 6.70
N GLU A 49 0.63 -10.58 7.23
CA GLU A 49 1.26 -11.02 8.50
C GLU A 49 2.78 -10.78 8.47
N TYR A 50 3.46 -11.08 7.35
CA TYR A 50 4.89 -10.81 7.22
C TYR A 50 5.21 -9.32 7.15
N LEU A 51 4.47 -8.56 6.35
CA LEU A 51 4.65 -7.12 6.23
C LEU A 51 4.43 -6.40 7.58
N TYR A 52 3.57 -6.93 8.46
CA TYR A 52 3.41 -6.44 9.83
C TYR A 52 4.54 -6.88 10.78
N GLY A 53 5.15 -8.04 10.55
CA GLY A 53 6.21 -8.59 11.41
C GLY A 53 7.65 -8.25 11.01
N LEU A 54 7.85 -7.27 10.11
CA LEU A 54 9.17 -7.00 9.56
C LEU A 54 10.14 -6.40 10.58
N SER A 55 11.30 -7.02 10.71
CA SER A 55 12.48 -6.42 11.30
C SER A 55 13.34 -5.73 10.23
N GLU A 56 14.30 -4.89 10.64
CA GLU A 56 15.26 -4.26 9.72
C GLU A 56 16.02 -5.27 8.84
N ASN A 57 16.32 -6.45 9.39
CA ASN A 57 16.98 -7.52 8.64
C ASN A 57 16.07 -8.16 7.57
N ASP A 58 14.75 -8.10 7.77
CA ASP A 58 13.78 -8.62 6.81
C ASP A 58 13.59 -7.66 5.62
N ILE A 59 13.86 -6.35 5.79
CA ILE A 59 13.80 -5.35 4.70
C ILE A 59 14.77 -5.72 3.57
N LYS A 60 16.02 -6.07 3.89
CA LYS A 60 17.02 -6.53 2.90
C LYS A 60 16.58 -7.81 2.18
N THR A 61 15.85 -8.68 2.89
CA THR A 61 15.29 -9.90 2.31
C THR A 61 14.16 -9.58 1.35
N ILE A 62 13.29 -8.63 1.69
CA ILE A 62 12.24 -8.12 0.81
C ILE A 62 12.84 -7.51 -0.46
N GLU A 63 13.85 -6.66 -0.35
CA GLU A 63 14.53 -6.07 -1.51
C GLU A 63 15.01 -7.15 -2.49
N LYS A 64 15.66 -8.21 -1.98
CA LYS A 64 16.09 -9.36 -2.80
C LYS A 64 14.91 -10.03 -3.51
N ILE A 65 13.80 -10.27 -2.80
CA ILE A 65 12.60 -10.91 -3.36
C ILE A 65 11.94 -10.00 -4.41
N GLN A 66 11.88 -8.68 -4.16
CA GLN A 66 11.26 -7.73 -5.08
C GLN A 66 12.09 -7.47 -6.35
N ASN A 67 13.38 -7.85 -6.36
CA ASN A 67 14.21 -7.83 -7.56
C ASN A 67 13.94 -9.03 -8.50
N ASP A 68 13.25 -10.07 -8.02
CA ASP A 68 12.81 -11.19 -8.87
C ASP A 68 11.44 -10.89 -9.47
N ASP A 69 11.38 -10.75 -10.80
CA ASP A 69 10.16 -10.46 -11.55
C ASP A 69 9.02 -11.44 -11.28
N GLN A 70 9.32 -12.71 -10.95
CA GLN A 70 8.32 -13.71 -10.63
C GLN A 70 7.61 -13.45 -9.29
N TYR A 71 8.29 -12.78 -8.37
CA TYR A 71 7.86 -12.61 -6.97
C TYR A 71 7.65 -11.15 -6.55
N LYS A 72 7.77 -10.19 -7.48
CA LYS A 72 7.29 -8.82 -7.29
C LYS A 72 5.86 -8.82 -6.78
N VAL A 73 5.68 -8.39 -5.52
CA VAL A 73 4.41 -8.50 -4.80
C VAL A 73 3.37 -7.64 -5.48
N VAL A 74 3.70 -6.38 -5.76
CA VAL A 74 2.81 -5.43 -6.44
C VAL A 74 2.30 -5.99 -7.75
N ASN A 75 3.19 -6.47 -8.63
CA ASN A 75 2.80 -6.98 -9.95
C ASN A 75 1.87 -8.18 -9.84
N ASN A 76 2.14 -9.10 -8.90
CA ASN A 76 1.29 -10.26 -8.69
C ASN A 76 -0.08 -9.87 -8.09
N VAL A 77 -0.12 -8.99 -7.09
CA VAL A 77 -1.39 -8.52 -6.51
C VAL A 77 -2.21 -7.75 -7.55
N MET A 78 -1.58 -6.88 -8.34
CA MET A 78 -2.24 -6.17 -9.43
C MET A 78 -2.83 -7.14 -10.46
N LYS A 79 -2.03 -8.09 -10.93
CA LYS A 79 -2.43 -9.03 -11.98
C LYS A 79 -3.50 -10.03 -11.55
N TYR A 80 -3.47 -10.50 -10.30
CA TYR A 80 -4.33 -11.63 -9.88
C TYR A 80 -5.44 -11.23 -8.90
N ILE A 81 -5.40 -10.03 -8.31
CA ILE A 81 -6.39 -9.57 -7.31
C ILE A 81 -7.12 -8.29 -7.76
N ILE A 82 -6.38 -7.25 -8.16
CA ILE A 82 -6.95 -5.93 -8.42
C ILE A 82 -7.55 -5.86 -9.83
N GLU A 83 -6.73 -6.21 -10.84
CA GLU A 83 -7.07 -6.26 -12.26
C GLU A 83 -6.77 -7.66 -12.86
N PRO A 84 -7.55 -8.67 -12.47
CA PRO A 84 -7.48 -9.99 -13.10
C PRO A 84 -7.79 -9.87 -14.60
N LYS A 85 -6.78 -10.06 -15.46
CA LYS A 85 -7.00 -10.20 -16.90
C LYS A 85 -7.50 -11.62 -17.20
N GLU A 86 -8.50 -11.70 -18.07
CA GLU A 86 -9.20 -12.93 -18.49
C GLU A 86 -8.29 -14.12 -18.90
N PRO A 87 -8.83 -15.36 -18.92
CA PRO A 87 -10.22 -15.73 -18.66
C PRO A 87 -10.26 -16.52 -17.36
N VAL A 88 -10.29 -15.82 -16.23
CA VAL A 88 -10.59 -16.51 -14.99
C VAL A 88 -12.03 -16.17 -14.65
N LEU A 89 -12.88 -17.21 -14.76
CA LEU A 89 -14.25 -17.31 -14.24
C LEU A 89 -14.28 -17.13 -12.71
N ILE A 90 -13.57 -16.12 -12.22
CA ILE A 90 -13.35 -15.85 -10.82
C ILE A 90 -14.06 -14.56 -10.52
N THR A 91 -15.18 -14.69 -9.83
CA THR A 91 -15.79 -13.57 -9.14
C THR A 91 -14.87 -13.18 -7.99
N HIS A 92 -14.00 -12.18 -8.21
CA HIS A 92 -13.17 -11.64 -7.15
C HIS A 92 -14.03 -10.92 -6.13
N LYS A 93 -13.88 -11.33 -4.87
CA LYS A 93 -14.67 -10.76 -3.78
C LYS A 93 -14.05 -9.43 -3.34
N PRO A 94 -14.86 -8.46 -2.88
CA PRO A 94 -14.34 -7.22 -2.30
C PRO A 94 -13.33 -7.46 -1.15
N SER A 95 -13.48 -8.56 -0.40
CA SER A 95 -12.53 -8.96 0.64
C SER A 95 -11.11 -9.24 0.13
N GLU A 96 -10.97 -9.77 -1.09
CA GLU A 96 -9.67 -10.00 -1.71
C GLU A 96 -9.02 -8.68 -2.11
N LYS A 97 -9.79 -7.78 -2.72
CA LYS A 97 -9.30 -6.45 -3.13
C LYS A 97 -8.89 -5.62 -1.93
N LYS A 98 -9.67 -5.66 -0.85
CA LYS A 98 -9.30 -5.05 0.44
C LYS A 98 -7.91 -5.51 0.88
N LEU A 99 -7.70 -6.83 1.03
CA LEU A 99 -6.41 -7.37 1.46
C LEU A 99 -5.30 -7.07 0.45
N GLY A 100 -5.61 -7.09 -0.85
CA GLY A 100 -4.68 -6.70 -1.91
C GLY A 100 -4.19 -5.26 -1.74
N PHE A 101 -5.08 -4.33 -1.44
CA PHE A 101 -4.71 -2.94 -1.13
C PHE A 101 -3.87 -2.82 0.14
N GLU A 102 -4.19 -3.56 1.19
CA GLU A 102 -3.40 -3.58 2.44
C GLU A 102 -1.98 -4.14 2.20
N VAL A 103 -1.85 -5.19 1.36
CA VAL A 103 -0.54 -5.74 0.94
C VAL A 103 0.24 -4.74 0.09
N ILE A 104 -0.41 -4.07 -0.87
CA ILE A 104 0.20 -3.01 -1.69
C ILE A 104 0.67 -1.85 -0.81
N GLN A 105 -0.15 -1.45 0.17
CA GLN A 105 0.21 -0.41 1.13
C GLN A 105 1.50 -0.80 1.86
N GLY A 106 1.54 -1.98 2.48
CA GLY A 106 2.71 -2.43 3.23
C GLY A 106 3.97 -2.48 2.36
N ILE A 107 3.91 -3.11 1.19
CA ILE A 107 5.10 -3.25 0.33
C ILE A 107 5.59 -1.92 -0.25
N CYS A 108 4.70 -0.97 -0.55
CA CYS A 108 5.09 0.37 -1.03
C CYS A 108 5.71 1.23 0.08
N LEU A 109 5.30 1.03 1.34
CA LEU A 109 5.94 1.69 2.49
C LEU A 109 7.31 1.09 2.81
N SER A 110 7.50 -0.22 2.59
CA SER A 110 8.74 -0.91 2.91
C SER A 110 9.78 -0.92 1.80
N HIS A 111 9.39 -0.67 0.53
CA HIS A 111 10.29 -0.79 -0.62
C HIS A 111 10.00 0.25 -1.70
N GLN A 112 10.95 1.16 -1.94
CA GLN A 112 10.74 2.32 -2.82
C GLN A 112 10.44 1.93 -4.28
N GLU A 113 11.15 0.96 -4.86
CA GLU A 113 10.91 0.55 -6.26
C GLU A 113 9.52 -0.09 -6.44
N SER A 114 8.89 -0.58 -5.37
CA SER A 114 7.50 -1.06 -5.41
C SER A 114 6.51 0.04 -5.76
N LYS A 115 6.79 1.32 -5.41
CA LYS A 115 5.96 2.47 -5.80
C LYS A 115 5.96 2.68 -7.31
N LYS A 116 7.15 2.60 -7.91
CA LYS A 116 7.31 2.65 -9.38
C LYS A 116 6.64 1.45 -10.06
N ASN A 117 6.85 0.23 -9.56
CA ASN A 117 6.15 -0.95 -10.07
C ASN A 117 4.62 -0.81 -9.99
N PHE A 118 4.09 -0.19 -8.92
CA PHE A 118 2.66 0.06 -8.76
C PHE A 118 2.14 1.02 -9.83
N ARG A 119 2.87 2.11 -10.12
CA ARG A 119 2.54 3.00 -11.24
C ARG A 119 2.60 2.28 -12.59
N GLU A 120 3.69 1.59 -12.88
CA GLU A 120 3.94 0.96 -14.19
C GLU A 120 3.01 -0.22 -14.49
N SER A 121 2.50 -0.89 -13.45
CA SER A 121 1.49 -1.94 -13.58
C SER A 121 0.05 -1.40 -13.75
N GLY A 122 -0.12 -0.07 -13.88
CA GLY A 122 -1.43 0.57 -14.01
C GLY A 122 -2.16 0.78 -12.67
N GLY A 123 -1.51 0.51 -11.54
CA GLY A 123 -2.14 0.51 -10.22
C GLY A 123 -2.84 1.80 -9.83
N ILE A 124 -2.31 2.96 -10.24
CA ILE A 124 -2.96 4.25 -9.99
C ILE A 124 -4.31 4.33 -10.72
N ASP A 125 -4.35 4.01 -12.02
CA ASP A 125 -5.57 3.99 -12.81
C ASP A 125 -6.59 3.00 -12.23
N SER A 126 -6.14 1.78 -11.91
CA SER A 126 -6.98 0.72 -11.34
C SER A 126 -7.63 1.12 -10.03
N VAL A 127 -6.84 1.69 -9.11
CA VAL A 127 -7.37 2.12 -7.82
C VAL A 127 -8.35 3.27 -7.98
N LEU A 128 -8.04 4.25 -8.83
CA LEU A 128 -8.96 5.36 -9.13
C LEU A 128 -10.30 4.83 -9.66
N GLY A 129 -10.28 3.88 -10.59
CA GLY A 129 -11.51 3.24 -11.11
C GLY A 129 -12.28 2.46 -10.04
N ILE A 130 -11.58 1.75 -9.15
CA ILE A 130 -12.20 0.99 -8.07
C ILE A 130 -12.82 1.92 -7.02
N ILE A 131 -12.10 2.93 -6.52
CA ILE A 131 -12.63 3.81 -5.47
C ILE A 131 -13.79 4.68 -5.96
N ASP A 132 -13.88 4.92 -7.27
CA ASP A 132 -14.99 5.64 -7.90
C ASP A 132 -16.24 4.76 -8.09
N SER A 133 -16.05 3.49 -8.45
CA SER A 133 -17.16 2.55 -8.70
C SER A 133 -17.60 1.75 -7.47
N GLN A 134 -16.74 1.58 -6.47
CA GLN A 134 -16.94 0.73 -5.30
C GLN A 134 -16.62 1.48 -4.00
N PRO A 135 -17.58 2.28 -3.47
CA PRO A 135 -17.40 3.09 -2.26
C PRO A 135 -16.91 2.33 -1.01
N THR A 136 -17.24 1.03 -0.91
CA THR A 136 -16.84 0.16 0.20
C THR A 136 -15.34 -0.13 0.22
N LEU A 137 -14.65 0.07 -0.90
CA LEU A 137 -13.20 -0.13 -1.04
C LEU A 137 -12.42 1.19 -1.01
N SER A 138 -13.10 2.35 -0.99
CA SER A 138 -12.44 3.66 -1.09
C SER A 138 -11.43 3.89 0.04
N PHE A 139 -11.72 3.48 1.28
CA PHE A 139 -10.76 3.60 2.38
C PHE A 139 -9.43 2.90 2.05
N TYR A 140 -9.49 1.62 1.70
CA TYR A 140 -8.31 0.79 1.41
C TYR A 140 -7.57 1.25 0.14
N GLY A 141 -8.31 1.65 -0.90
CA GLY A 141 -7.69 2.20 -2.10
C GLY A 141 -6.94 3.51 -1.82
N ILE A 142 -7.49 4.38 -0.98
CA ILE A 142 -6.83 5.64 -0.58
C ILE A 142 -5.57 5.36 0.24
N GLU A 143 -5.59 4.39 1.16
CA GLU A 143 -4.39 3.94 1.89
C GLU A 143 -3.28 3.46 0.95
N ALA A 144 -3.62 2.62 -0.02
CA ALA A 144 -2.67 2.09 -0.99
C ALA A 144 -2.08 3.19 -1.88
N LEU A 145 -2.92 4.12 -2.37
CA LEU A 145 -2.46 5.27 -3.14
C LEU A 145 -1.52 6.16 -2.33
N MET A 146 -1.87 6.45 -1.08
CA MET A 146 -1.05 7.30 -0.23
C MET A 146 0.32 6.67 0.05
N ALA A 147 0.39 5.37 0.32
CA ALA A 147 1.66 4.65 0.43
C ALA A 147 2.45 4.64 -0.88
N ALA A 148 1.78 4.54 -2.04
CA ALA A 148 2.45 4.55 -3.34
C ALA A 148 2.95 5.95 -3.76
N LEU A 149 2.32 7.02 -3.27
CA LEU A 149 2.61 8.40 -3.70
C LEU A 149 3.47 9.19 -2.70
N VAL A 150 3.54 8.76 -1.44
CA VAL A 150 4.39 9.45 -0.45
C VAL A 150 5.84 9.42 -0.91
N ASP A 151 6.51 10.58 -0.89
CA ASP A 151 7.89 10.76 -1.34
C ASP A 151 8.18 10.22 -2.75
N ASP A 152 7.18 10.20 -3.65
CA ASP A 152 7.35 9.80 -5.06
C ASP A 152 6.70 10.81 -6.03
N PRO A 153 7.42 11.90 -6.37
CA PRO A 153 6.90 12.99 -7.20
C PRO A 153 6.40 12.55 -8.58
N GLU A 154 7.02 11.54 -9.17
CA GLU A 154 6.61 11.03 -10.49
C GLU A 154 5.23 10.37 -10.43
N SER A 155 4.98 9.55 -9.41
CA SER A 155 3.67 8.92 -9.20
C SER A 155 2.61 9.93 -8.80
N GLN A 156 2.96 10.96 -8.02
CA GLN A 156 2.04 12.05 -7.71
C GLN A 156 1.64 12.84 -8.96
N LYS A 157 2.60 13.16 -9.84
CA LYS A 157 2.34 13.82 -11.12
C LYS A 157 1.44 12.98 -12.01
N TYR A 158 1.74 11.68 -12.13
CA TYR A 158 0.93 10.75 -12.90
C TYR A 158 -0.52 10.65 -12.35
N PHE A 159 -0.67 10.56 -11.03
CA PHE A 159 -1.97 10.59 -10.36
C PHE A 159 -2.78 11.85 -10.68
N ALA A 160 -2.14 13.03 -10.66
CA ALA A 160 -2.79 14.29 -11.02
C ALA A 160 -3.24 14.29 -12.50
N GLN A 161 -2.41 13.78 -13.42
CA GLN A 161 -2.77 13.64 -14.84
C GLN A 161 -3.99 12.73 -15.07
N LYS A 162 -4.19 11.74 -14.19
CA LYS A 162 -5.36 10.85 -14.20
C LYS A 162 -6.58 11.41 -13.46
N LYS A 163 -6.63 12.73 -13.24
CA LYS A 163 -7.71 13.41 -12.50
C LYS A 163 -7.89 12.88 -11.07
N GLY A 164 -6.83 12.31 -10.49
CA GLY A 164 -6.89 11.72 -9.16
C GLY A 164 -7.29 12.73 -8.09
N ILE A 165 -6.79 13.97 -8.18
CA ILE A 165 -7.16 15.05 -7.25
C ILE A 165 -8.67 15.33 -7.31
N ASP A 166 -9.24 15.45 -8.51
CA ASP A 166 -10.67 15.70 -8.72
C ASP A 166 -11.53 14.57 -8.13
N ILE A 167 -11.12 13.31 -8.33
CA ILE A 167 -11.81 12.13 -7.78
C ILE A 167 -11.77 12.15 -6.25
N VAL A 168 -10.60 12.39 -5.64
CA VAL A 168 -10.46 12.40 -4.18
C VAL A 168 -11.22 13.55 -3.54
N VAL A 169 -11.20 14.75 -4.14
CA VAL A 169 -11.99 15.89 -3.67
C VAL A 169 -13.48 15.58 -3.74
N ARG A 170 -13.96 14.92 -4.80
CA ARG A 170 -15.36 14.47 -4.90
C ARG A 170 -15.73 13.49 -3.78
N ILE A 171 -14.89 12.48 -3.51
CA ILE A 171 -15.13 11.54 -2.40
C ILE A 171 -15.13 12.27 -1.04
N MET A 172 -14.19 13.20 -0.84
CA MET A 172 -14.07 14.00 0.38
C MET A 172 -15.31 14.88 0.62
N THR A 173 -15.91 15.42 -0.43
CA THR A 173 -17.05 16.34 -0.34
C THR A 173 -18.41 15.64 -0.39
N ASP A 174 -18.45 14.35 -0.74
CA ASP A 174 -19.69 13.57 -0.77
C ASP A 174 -20.21 13.28 0.65
N LYS A 175 -21.34 13.89 0.98
CA LYS A 175 -22.01 13.73 2.28
C LYS A 175 -22.51 12.30 2.52
N LYS A 176 -22.71 11.50 1.47
CA LYS A 176 -23.14 10.10 1.57
C LYS A 176 -21.98 9.17 1.92
N MET A 177 -20.74 9.57 1.69
CA MET A 177 -19.58 8.77 2.07
C MET A 177 -19.47 8.64 3.59
N GLN A 178 -18.84 7.57 4.05
CA GLN A 178 -18.60 7.41 5.49
C GLN A 178 -17.61 8.47 5.99
N ARG A 179 -17.78 8.90 7.23
CA ARG A 179 -16.96 9.98 7.82
C ARG A 179 -15.47 9.65 7.83
N ASN A 180 -15.11 8.41 8.16
CA ASN A 180 -13.72 7.93 8.14
C ASN A 180 -13.10 8.01 6.74
N ILE A 181 -13.83 7.66 5.67
CA ILE A 181 -13.36 7.78 4.29
C ILE A 181 -13.08 9.26 3.97
N ARG A 182 -14.02 10.15 4.29
CA ARG A 182 -13.82 11.60 4.07
C ARG A 182 -12.61 12.16 4.82
N ILE A 183 -12.44 11.78 6.09
CA ILE A 183 -11.26 12.16 6.89
C ILE A 183 -9.99 11.68 6.20
N ARG A 184 -9.96 10.42 5.76
CA ARG A 184 -8.77 9.86 5.14
C ARG A 184 -8.45 10.48 3.78
N THR A 185 -9.46 10.86 3.00
CA THR A 185 -9.25 11.64 1.78
C THR A 185 -8.73 13.05 2.06
N THR A 186 -9.15 13.69 3.16
CA THR A 186 -8.59 14.98 3.58
C THR A 186 -7.11 14.87 3.92
N GLU A 187 -6.72 13.83 4.65
CA GLU A 187 -5.33 13.52 4.98
C GLU A 187 -4.49 13.24 3.74
N PHE A 188 -5.03 12.46 2.79
CA PHE A 188 -4.36 12.20 1.53
C PHE A 188 -4.17 13.47 0.69
N LEU A 189 -5.18 14.34 0.60
CA LEU A 189 -5.04 15.63 -0.08
C LEU A 189 -4.04 16.53 0.62
N ARG A 190 -3.98 16.52 1.96
CA ARG A 190 -2.99 17.27 2.73
C ARG A 190 -1.57 16.89 2.34
N MET A 191 -1.28 15.59 2.19
CA MET A 191 0.01 15.11 1.71
C MET A 191 0.35 15.70 0.33
N LEU A 192 -0.63 15.76 -0.58
CA LEU A 192 -0.40 16.22 -1.95
C LEU A 192 -0.21 17.73 -2.05
N ILE A 193 -0.88 18.55 -1.22
CA ILE A 193 -0.78 20.01 -1.29
C ILE A 193 0.56 20.58 -0.78
N GLU A 194 1.47 19.73 -0.29
CA GLU A 194 2.88 20.12 -0.12
C GLU A 194 3.49 20.54 -1.48
N ASN A 195 2.98 20.00 -2.58
CA ASN A 195 3.26 20.50 -3.93
C ASN A 195 2.35 21.70 -4.27
N LYS A 196 2.96 22.83 -4.64
CA LYS A 196 2.25 24.09 -4.97
C LYS A 196 1.25 23.95 -6.13
N GLU A 197 1.55 23.17 -7.15
CA GLU A 197 0.64 22.95 -8.28
C GLU A 197 -0.62 22.22 -7.80
N PHE A 198 -0.45 21.17 -6.99
CA PHE A 198 -1.58 20.42 -6.43
C PHE A 198 -2.36 21.25 -5.43
N LYS A 199 -1.70 22.08 -4.62
CA LYS A 199 -2.35 23.05 -3.74
C LYS A 199 -3.29 23.97 -4.52
N ASN A 200 -2.79 24.58 -5.60
CA ASN A 200 -3.60 25.46 -6.46
C ASN A 200 -4.80 24.70 -7.05
N LYS A 201 -4.59 23.47 -7.51
CA LYS A 201 -5.66 22.62 -8.04
C LYS A 201 -6.70 22.31 -6.97
N VAL A 202 -6.31 21.87 -5.77
CA VAL A 202 -7.24 21.61 -4.66
C VAL A 202 -7.98 22.90 -4.28
N GLN A 203 -7.27 24.01 -4.12
CA GLN A 203 -7.86 25.32 -3.83
C GLN A 203 -8.91 25.74 -4.87
N SER A 204 -8.69 25.47 -6.16
CA SER A 204 -9.68 25.75 -7.21
C SER A 204 -10.96 24.91 -7.08
N LEU A 205 -10.89 23.73 -6.46
CA LEU A 205 -12.02 22.82 -6.31
C LEU A 205 -12.83 23.03 -5.02
N ILE A 206 -12.18 23.42 -3.92
CA ILE A 206 -12.82 23.53 -2.59
C ILE A 206 -12.71 24.91 -1.94
N GLY A 207 -12.03 25.86 -2.58
CA GLY A 207 -11.80 27.20 -2.07
C GLY A 207 -10.64 27.32 -1.09
N GLU A 208 -10.11 28.54 -0.99
CA GLU A 208 -8.93 28.88 -0.16
C GLU A 208 -9.12 28.55 1.32
N LYS A 209 -10.27 28.93 1.90
CA LYS A 209 -10.57 28.69 3.32
C LYS A 209 -10.46 27.21 3.70
N ALA A 210 -10.91 26.31 2.83
CA ALA A 210 -10.84 24.88 3.09
C ALA A 210 -9.40 24.35 3.04
N VAL A 211 -8.59 24.84 2.10
CA VAL A 211 -7.15 24.50 2.03
C VAL A 211 -6.39 25.03 3.23
N THR A 212 -6.61 26.29 3.64
CA THR A 212 -6.01 26.85 4.86
C THR A 212 -6.39 26.03 6.10
N TYR A 213 -7.63 25.54 6.16
CA TYR A 213 -8.06 24.64 7.23
C TYR A 213 -7.31 23.30 7.21
N MET A 214 -7.11 22.68 6.03
CA MET A 214 -6.30 21.46 5.89
C MET A 214 -4.85 21.65 6.37
N GLU A 215 -4.27 22.81 6.11
CA GLU A 215 -2.89 23.13 6.53
C GLU A 215 -2.78 23.38 8.04
N SER A 216 -3.81 23.97 8.66
CA SER A 216 -3.81 24.36 10.08
C SER A 216 -4.09 23.23 11.08
N LYS A 217 -4.72 22.12 10.66
CA LYS A 217 -4.92 20.96 11.55
C LYS A 217 -3.70 20.04 11.53
N VAL A 218 -2.91 20.17 12.58
CA VAL A 218 -1.70 19.39 12.87
C VAL A 218 -2.06 18.00 13.40
N GLN A 219 -1.73 16.95 12.62
CA GLN A 219 -1.35 15.58 13.04
C GLN A 219 -1.14 14.72 11.77
N PHE A 220 -0.01 14.87 11.04
CA PHE A 220 0.20 13.97 9.87
C PHE A 220 1.67 13.65 9.59
N ASN A 221 2.57 14.65 9.60
CA ASN A 221 3.97 14.35 9.25
C ASN A 221 4.70 13.54 10.33
N ASP A 222 4.32 13.69 11.60
CA ASP A 222 4.82 12.80 12.66
C ASP A 222 4.15 11.42 12.62
N GLU A 223 2.91 11.30 12.16
CA GLU A 223 2.14 10.04 12.14
C GLU A 223 2.38 9.16 10.91
N MET A 224 2.84 9.72 9.79
CA MET A 224 3.26 8.97 8.59
C MET A 224 4.71 8.49 8.69
N LYS A 225 5.61 9.31 9.27
CA LYS A 225 6.94 8.82 9.70
C LYS A 225 6.82 7.80 10.83
N LYS A 226 5.98 8.10 11.83
CA LYS A 226 5.52 7.08 12.77
C LYS A 226 4.61 6.05 12.10
N GLY A 227 4.20 6.17 10.85
CA GLY A 227 3.29 5.27 10.12
C GLY A 227 4.05 4.06 9.61
N SER A 228 5.25 4.31 9.09
CA SER A 228 6.31 3.31 8.98
C SER A 228 6.62 2.70 10.36
N THR A 229 6.61 3.50 11.44
CA THR A 229 6.76 3.03 12.83
C THR A 229 5.45 2.52 13.49
N MET A 230 4.26 2.60 12.87
CA MET A 230 2.92 2.31 13.45
C MET A 230 2.34 1.10 12.75
N PHE A 231 2.70 0.87 11.49
CA PHE A 231 2.81 -0.48 10.97
C PHE A 231 3.70 -1.33 11.90
N ILE A 232 4.77 -0.75 12.47
CA ILE A 232 5.61 -1.38 13.50
C ILE A 232 4.96 -1.34 14.91
N ASN A 233 4.21 -0.31 15.32
CA ASN A 233 3.66 -0.19 16.69
C ASN A 233 2.20 -0.65 16.88
N LYS A 234 1.46 -1.03 15.81
CA LYS A 234 0.19 -1.77 15.94
C LYS A 234 0.37 -3.17 16.57
N LEU A 235 1.61 -3.53 16.91
CA LEU A 235 2.03 -4.77 17.56
C LEU A 235 1.66 -4.87 19.06
N ASP A 236 1.32 -3.77 19.75
CA ASP A 236 1.09 -3.79 21.22
C ASP A 236 -0.37 -3.70 21.67
N THR A 237 -1.32 -3.34 20.79
CA THR A 237 -2.75 -3.31 21.17
C THR A 237 -3.51 -4.36 20.39
N GLY A 238 -3.43 -5.61 20.87
CA GLY A 238 -4.23 -6.72 20.40
C GLY A 238 -5.71 -6.38 20.34
N PHE A 239 -6.19 -6.12 19.12
CA PHE A 239 -7.58 -6.11 18.72
C PHE A 239 -7.68 -6.76 17.34
#